data_AF-A0A9E4H8X6-F1
#
_entry.id   AF-A0A9E4H8X6-F1
#
_cell.length_a   1.000
_cell.length_b   1.000
_cell.length_c   1.000
_cell.angle_alpha   90.00
_cell.angle_beta   90.00
_cell.angle_gamma   90.00
#
_symmetry.space_group_name_H-M   'P 1'
#
loop_
_entity.id
_entity.type
_entity.pdbx_description
1 polymer ?
#
loop_
_entity_poly.entity_id
_entity_poly.type
_entity_poly.pdbx_seq_one_letter_code
_entity_poly.pdbx_strand_id
1 'polypeptide(L)'
;MLSEIKGTLLPKPPLRRLSLDLVLDYYDRPRILLERDPEGQLYLVWWSDEDGDLERWICLPLGKSRLLAISSGAMSPREAMDNPEDGYLLAVDTDTTDTIVRAVKTTTAAFPQDALPRPEATLIIPMPVSL
;
A
#
# COMPACT_ATOMS: atom_id res chain seq x y z
N MET A 1 -16.35 10.29 6.77
CA MET A 1 -16.43 10.54 5.31
C MET A 1 -15.04 10.49 4.72
N LEU A 2 -14.73 9.41 3.99
CA LEU A 2 -13.47 9.31 3.24
C LEU A 2 -13.32 10.50 2.30
N SER A 3 -12.18 11.20 2.40
CA SER A 3 -11.89 12.35 1.53
C SER A 3 -11.78 11.93 0.07
N GLU A 4 -12.08 12.80 -0.88
CA GLU A 4 -11.90 12.47 -2.30
C GLU A 4 -10.42 12.43 -2.67
N ILE A 5 -9.91 11.25 -3.09
CA ILE A 5 -8.56 11.11 -3.62
C ILE A 5 -8.52 11.60 -5.07
N LYS A 6 -7.70 12.62 -5.33
CA LYS A 6 -7.41 13.09 -6.68
C LYS A 6 -6.56 12.06 -7.43
N GLY A 7 -6.93 11.76 -8.67
CA GLY A 7 -6.17 10.85 -9.52
C GLY A 7 -7.01 10.27 -10.66
N THR A 8 -6.48 9.22 -11.30
CA THR A 8 -7.15 8.54 -12.40
C THR A 8 -7.84 7.28 -11.91
N LEU A 9 -9.17 7.24 -12.01
CA LEU A 9 -9.95 6.05 -11.67
C LEU A 9 -9.55 4.86 -12.54
N LEU A 10 -9.38 3.70 -11.93
CA LEU A 10 -9.13 2.44 -12.63
C LEU A 10 -10.43 1.65 -12.76
N PRO A 11 -10.94 1.43 -13.99
CA PRO A 11 -12.19 0.70 -14.21
C PRO A 11 -12.08 -0.79 -13.88
N LYS A 12 -10.85 -1.32 -13.83
CA LYS A 12 -10.50 -2.63 -13.31
C LYS A 12 -9.29 -2.45 -12.41
N PRO A 13 -9.42 -2.58 -11.08
CA PRO A 13 -8.26 -2.55 -10.21
C PRO A 13 -7.31 -3.70 -10.61
N PRO A 14 -5.98 -3.46 -10.69
CA PRO A 14 -5.01 -4.54 -10.89
C PRO A 14 -5.04 -5.54 -9.73
N LEU A 15 -5.45 -5.06 -8.56
CA LEU A 15 -5.62 -5.84 -7.35
C LEU A 15 -6.98 -6.55 -7.43
N ARG A 16 -7.02 -7.84 -7.78
CA ARG A 16 -8.29 -8.60 -7.84
C ARG A 16 -8.50 -9.52 -6.65
N ARG A 17 -7.39 -9.95 -6.05
CA ARG A 17 -7.32 -10.77 -4.84
C ARG A 17 -5.86 -10.77 -4.42
N LEU A 18 -5.54 -10.04 -3.38
CA LEU A 18 -4.19 -9.97 -2.86
C LEU A 18 -3.96 -11.25 -2.04
N SER A 19 -2.91 -12.01 -2.37
CA SER A 19 -2.44 -13.04 -1.44
C SER A 19 -1.62 -12.34 -0.38
N LEU A 20 -2.07 -12.41 0.87
CA LEU A 20 -1.34 -11.91 2.02
C LEU A 20 -0.02 -12.68 2.13
N ASP A 21 1.09 -12.04 1.76
CA ASP A 21 2.42 -12.63 1.93
C ASP A 21 2.89 -12.45 3.38
N LEU A 22 2.62 -11.26 3.96
CA LEU A 22 3.10 -10.93 5.29
C LEU A 22 2.33 -9.75 5.92
N VAL A 23 2.02 -9.85 7.20
CA VAL A 23 1.61 -8.69 8.03
C VAL A 23 2.87 -8.08 8.65
N LEU A 24 3.17 -6.83 8.32
CA LEU A 24 4.35 -6.10 8.79
C LEU A 24 4.09 -5.31 10.07
N ASP A 25 2.86 -4.83 10.24
CA ASP A 25 2.42 -4.15 11.45
C ASP A 25 0.95 -4.45 11.72
N TYR A 26 0.63 -4.68 12.99
CA TYR A 26 -0.71 -5.04 13.45
C TYR A 26 -1.06 -4.22 14.68
N TYR A 27 -2.08 -3.38 14.56
CA TYR A 27 -2.64 -2.62 15.67
C TYR A 27 -4.15 -2.67 15.59
N ASP A 28 -4.74 -3.58 16.37
CA ASP A 28 -6.17 -4.01 16.35
C ASP A 28 -6.62 -4.71 15.04
N ARG A 29 -6.12 -4.25 13.90
CA ARG A 29 -6.18 -4.87 12.57
C ARG A 29 -4.83 -4.75 11.85
N PRO A 30 -4.59 -5.48 10.75
CA PRO A 30 -3.38 -5.28 9.96
C PRO A 30 -3.30 -3.85 9.45
N ARG A 31 -2.20 -3.15 9.71
CA ARG A 31 -1.99 -1.75 9.28
C ARG A 31 -1.06 -1.67 8.07
N ILE A 32 -0.14 -2.62 7.98
CA ILE A 32 0.86 -2.67 6.92
C ILE A 32 1.00 -4.11 6.47
N LEU A 33 0.82 -4.32 5.18
CA LEU A 33 0.83 -5.63 4.55
C LEU A 33 1.83 -5.64 3.39
N LEU A 34 2.39 -6.82 3.13
CA LEU A 34 3.02 -7.12 1.87
C LEU A 34 2.16 -8.15 1.15
N GLU A 35 1.81 -7.87 -0.10
CA GLU A 35 0.88 -8.69 -0.87
C GLU A 35 1.29 -8.83 -2.33
N ARG A 36 0.75 -9.85 -3.00
CA ARG A 36 0.89 -10.03 -4.46
C ARG A 36 -0.42 -10.07 -5.18
N ASP A 37 -0.42 -9.51 -6.38
CA ASP A 37 -1.49 -9.77 -7.35
C ASP A 37 -1.29 -11.14 -8.05
N PRO A 38 -2.29 -11.63 -8.79
CA PRO A 38 -2.20 -12.91 -9.51
C PRO A 38 -1.07 -12.98 -10.54
N GLU A 39 -0.59 -11.84 -11.04
CA GLU A 39 0.53 -11.70 -11.96
C GLU A 39 1.89 -11.73 -11.23
N GLY A 40 1.90 -11.73 -9.91
CA GLY A 40 3.09 -11.83 -9.06
C GLY A 40 3.75 -10.48 -8.75
N GLN A 41 3.10 -9.36 -9.09
CA GLN A 41 3.57 -8.03 -8.71
C GLN A 41 3.40 -7.85 -7.20
N LEU A 42 4.47 -7.44 -6.52
CA LEU A 42 4.47 -7.15 -5.10
C LEU A 42 3.92 -5.75 -4.82
N TYR A 43 3.17 -5.63 -3.75
CA TYR A 43 2.64 -4.37 -3.24
C TYR A 43 2.94 -4.25 -1.74
N LEU A 44 3.51 -3.12 -1.34
CA LEU A 44 3.46 -2.68 0.04
C LEU A 44 2.14 -1.94 0.24
N VAL A 45 1.28 -2.48 1.08
CA VAL A 45 -0.07 -1.96 1.34
C VAL A 45 -0.09 -1.33 2.72
N TRP A 46 -0.57 -0.10 2.79
CA TRP A 46 -0.53 0.73 3.98
C TRP A 46 -1.92 1.28 4.27
N TRP A 47 -2.45 1.01 5.46
CA TRP A 47 -3.74 1.54 5.89
C TRP A 47 -3.67 3.06 6.00
N SER A 48 -4.62 3.75 5.39
CA SER A 48 -4.67 5.22 5.37
C SER A 48 -5.77 5.77 6.28
N ASP A 49 -6.99 5.26 6.13
CA ASP A 49 -8.19 5.84 6.74
C ASP A 49 -9.36 4.86 6.65
N GLU A 50 -10.44 5.10 7.38
CA GLU A 50 -11.67 4.33 7.31
C GLU A 50 -12.92 5.20 7.48
N ASP A 51 -14.06 4.74 6.96
CA ASP A 51 -15.35 5.39 7.16
C ASP A 51 -16.50 4.40 7.09
N GLY A 52 -17.10 4.12 8.24
CA GLY A 52 -18.24 3.20 8.35
C GLY A 52 -17.88 1.80 7.86
N ASP A 53 -18.28 1.50 6.62
CA ASP A 53 -18.12 0.19 5.99
C ASP A 53 -16.95 0.12 4.99
N LEU A 54 -16.19 1.21 4.82
CA LEU A 54 -15.06 1.28 3.88
C LEU A 54 -13.73 1.52 4.59
N GLU A 55 -12.72 0.77 4.17
CA GLU A 55 -11.32 1.01 4.54
C GLU A 55 -10.55 1.51 3.33
N ARG A 56 -9.64 2.46 3.54
CA ARG A 56 -8.77 3.01 2.51
C ARG A 56 -7.33 2.58 2.72
N TRP A 57 -6.73 2.13 1.63
CA TRP A 57 -5.36 1.67 1.56
C TRP A 57 -4.55 2.44 0.53
N ILE A 58 -3.27 2.62 0.82
CA ILE A 58 -2.25 3.08 -0.10
C ILE A 58 -1.46 1.84 -0.53
N CYS A 59 -1.52 1.50 -1.81
CA CYS A 59 -0.73 0.39 -2.35
C CYS A 59 0.41 0.95 -3.20
N LEU A 60 1.64 0.63 -2.81
CA LEU A 60 2.85 0.94 -3.54
C LEU A 60 3.32 -0.32 -4.29
N PRO A 61 3.30 -0.34 -5.64
CA PRO A 61 3.95 -1.39 -6.40
C PRO A 61 5.45 -1.39 -6.09
N LEU A 62 6.02 -2.56 -5.80
CA LEU A 62 7.43 -2.74 -5.47
C LEU A 62 8.09 -3.84 -6.29
N GLY A 63 9.27 -3.55 -6.82
CA GLY A 63 10.24 -4.52 -7.29
C GLY A 63 11.07 -5.10 -6.15
N LYS A 64 11.77 -6.20 -6.45
CA LYS A 64 12.61 -6.93 -5.49
C LYS A 64 13.71 -6.05 -4.88
N SER A 65 14.32 -5.18 -5.67
CA SER A 65 15.38 -4.26 -5.23
C SER A 65 14.89 -3.30 -4.15
N ARG A 66 13.70 -2.71 -4.31
CA ARG A 66 13.13 -1.81 -3.30
C ARG A 66 12.69 -2.52 -2.05
N LEU A 67 12.10 -3.70 -2.17
CA LEU A 67 11.75 -4.49 -1.01
C LEU A 67 12.98 -4.78 -0.14
N LEU A 68 14.12 -5.11 -0.76
CA LEU A 68 15.39 -5.31 -0.07
C LEU A 68 15.94 -4.02 0.57
N ALA A 69 15.82 -2.88 -0.11
CA ALA A 69 16.24 -1.60 0.43
C ALA A 69 15.40 -1.19 1.65
N ILE A 70 14.09 -1.41 1.60
CA ILE A 70 13.17 -1.15 2.71
C ILE A 70 13.46 -2.09 3.88
N SER A 71 13.61 -3.38 3.61
CA SER A 71 13.84 -4.39 4.66
C SER A 71 15.18 -4.25 5.38
N SER A 72 16.20 -3.74 4.69
CA SER A 72 17.51 -3.44 5.27
C SER A 72 17.58 -2.07 5.96
N GLY A 73 16.51 -1.27 5.90
CA GLY A 73 16.49 0.10 6.40
C GLY A 73 17.30 1.10 5.56
N ALA A 74 17.78 0.70 4.38
CA ALA A 74 18.47 1.58 3.44
C ALA A 74 17.54 2.59 2.75
N MET A 75 16.24 2.33 2.76
CA MET A 75 15.18 3.18 2.22
C MET A 75 13.99 3.16 3.18
N SER A 76 13.38 4.32 3.45
CA SER A 76 12.15 4.34 4.25
C SER A 76 10.92 4.07 3.37
N PRO A 77 9.81 3.54 3.93
CA PRO A 77 8.57 3.39 3.19
C PRO A 77 8.06 4.73 2.64
N ARG A 78 8.27 5.82 3.40
CA ARG A 78 7.92 7.18 2.97
C ARG A 78 8.69 7.58 1.70
N GLU A 79 10.01 7.38 1.71
CA GLU A 79 10.86 7.67 0.54
C GLU A 79 10.41 6.84 -0.68
N ALA A 80 10.09 5.56 -0.47
CA ALA A 80 9.62 4.67 -1.51
C ALA A 80 8.28 5.12 -2.11
N MET A 81 7.36 5.62 -1.27
CA MET A 81 6.06 6.15 -1.68
C MET A 81 6.15 7.49 -2.40
N ASP A 82 7.05 8.39 -1.98
CA ASP A 82 7.25 9.69 -2.62
C ASP A 82 7.89 9.55 -4.01
N ASN A 83 8.64 8.47 -4.24
CA ASN A 83 9.32 8.21 -5.51
C ASN A 83 8.98 6.81 -6.04
N PRO A 84 7.74 6.46 -6.38
CA PRO A 84 7.37 5.08 -6.79
C PRO A 84 8.06 4.67 -8.11
N GLU A 85 8.36 3.37 -8.29
CA GLU A 85 9.10 2.87 -9.48
C GLU A 85 8.39 3.20 -10.80
N ASP A 86 7.07 3.01 -10.83
CA ASP A 86 6.26 3.30 -12.01
C ASP A 86 5.69 4.73 -12.02
N GLY A 87 6.09 5.58 -11.09
CA GLY A 87 5.62 6.97 -11.00
C GLY A 87 4.21 7.15 -10.43
N TYR A 88 3.59 6.10 -9.86
CA TYR A 88 2.28 6.19 -9.20
C TYR A 88 2.15 5.32 -7.96
N LEU A 89 1.19 5.68 -7.12
CA LEU A 89 0.59 4.88 -6.06
C LEU A 89 -0.84 4.51 -6.44
N LEU A 90 -1.41 3.54 -5.73
CA LEU A 90 -2.83 3.23 -5.80
C LEU A 90 -3.49 3.64 -4.48
N ALA A 91 -4.59 4.38 -4.56
CA ALA A 91 -5.55 4.50 -3.47
C ALA A 91 -6.67 3.49 -3.70
N VAL A 92 -6.91 2.62 -2.73
CA VAL A 92 -7.85 1.52 -2.84
C VAL A 92 -8.85 1.61 -1.70
N ASP A 93 -10.13 1.60 -2.03
CA ASP A 93 -11.20 1.46 -1.03
C ASP A 93 -11.71 0.02 -1.06
N THR A 94 -11.74 -0.62 0.11
CA THR A 94 -12.30 -1.96 0.33
C THR A 94 -13.53 -1.88 1.22
N ASP A 95 -14.49 -2.78 1.03
CA ASP A 95 -15.60 -2.96 1.96
C ASP A 95 -15.25 -3.89 3.14
N THR A 96 -16.23 -4.15 4.02
CA THR A 96 -16.08 -5.05 5.19
C THR A 96 -15.81 -6.52 4.84
N THR A 97 -15.82 -6.89 3.56
CA THR A 97 -15.47 -8.23 3.05
C THR A 97 -14.12 -8.25 2.35
N ASP A 98 -13.33 -7.19 2.48
CA ASP A 98 -12.05 -6.96 1.78
C ASP A 98 -12.21 -6.89 0.24
N THR A 99 -13.43 -6.62 -0.25
CA THR A 99 -13.68 -6.47 -1.69
C THR A 99 -13.33 -5.05 -2.13
N ILE A 100 -12.49 -4.92 -3.15
CA ILE A 100 -12.17 -3.62 -3.72
C ILE A 100 -13.38 -3.03 -4.44
N VAL A 101 -13.87 -1.90 -3.94
CA VAL A 101 -14.98 -1.16 -4.53
C VAL A 101 -14.51 0.00 -5.39
N ARG A 102 -13.30 0.52 -5.13
CA ARG A 102 -12.70 1.64 -5.87
C ARG A 102 -11.18 1.56 -5.87
N ALA A 103 -10.56 1.89 -7.01
CA ALA A 103 -9.12 2.04 -7.12
C ALA A 103 -8.76 3.27 -7.97
N VAL A 104 -7.82 4.08 -7.50
CA VAL A 104 -7.39 5.33 -8.14
C VAL A 104 -5.86 5.36 -8.24
N LYS A 105 -5.31 5.59 -9.44
CA LYS A 105 -3.89 5.92 -9.61
C LYS A 105 -3.62 7.34 -9.15
N THR A 106 -2.67 7.52 -8.25
CA THR A 106 -2.39 8.80 -7.62
C THR A 106 -0.92 8.92 -7.15
N THR A 107 -0.60 9.91 -6.32
CA THR A 107 0.71 10.18 -5.73
C THR A 107 0.54 10.54 -4.24
N THR A 108 1.62 10.65 -3.47
CA THR A 108 1.57 11.01 -2.05
C THR A 108 0.91 12.36 -1.79
N ALA A 109 0.94 13.29 -2.76
CA ALA A 109 0.29 14.60 -2.67
C ALA A 109 -1.24 14.53 -2.55
N ALA A 110 -1.87 13.39 -2.85
CA ALA A 110 -3.31 13.21 -2.71
C ALA A 110 -3.75 12.76 -1.31
N PHE A 111 -2.80 12.49 -0.41
CA PHE A 111 -3.08 12.03 0.94
C PHE A 111 -2.71 13.09 2.00
N PRO A 112 -3.44 13.15 3.12
CA PRO A 112 -2.99 13.85 4.31
C PRO A 112 -1.61 13.35 4.77
N GLN A 113 -0.77 14.25 5.30
CA GLN A 113 0.59 13.89 5.70
C GLN A 113 0.64 12.93 6.88
N ASP A 114 -0.38 12.94 7.74
CA ASP A 114 -0.54 12.05 8.90
C ASP A 114 -1.06 10.65 8.52
N ALA A 115 -1.61 10.49 7.31
CA ALA A 115 -1.96 9.19 6.75
C ALA A 115 -0.76 8.48 6.08
N LEU A 116 0.31 9.23 5.79
CA LEU A 116 1.54 8.69 5.20
C LEU A 116 2.51 8.18 6.29
N PRO A 117 3.42 7.24 5.96
CA PRO A 117 4.49 6.89 6.85
C PRO A 117 5.32 8.13 7.22
N ARG A 118 5.82 8.16 8.45
CA ARG A 118 6.79 9.18 8.84
C ARG A 118 8.08 9.02 8.00
N PRO A 119 8.77 10.12 7.65
CA PRO A 119 10.01 10.05 6.87
C PRO A 119 11.07 9.09 7.44
N GLU A 120 11.16 9.00 8.77
CA GLU A 120 12.09 8.17 9.52
C GLU A 120 11.57 6.75 9.84
N ALA A 121 10.34 6.41 9.41
CA ALA A 121 9.77 5.10 9.67
C ALA A 121 10.64 4.01 9.04
N THR A 122 10.87 2.93 9.81
CA THR A 122 11.57 1.73 9.34
C THR A 122 10.60 0.55 9.42
N LEU A 123 10.66 -0.36 8.45
CA LEU A 123 9.92 -1.61 8.49
C LEU A 123 10.88 -2.78 8.64
N ILE A 124 10.59 -3.66 9.59
CA ILE A 124 11.31 -4.92 9.74
C ILE A 124 10.54 -5.97 8.95
N ILE A 125 11.07 -6.30 7.77
CA ILE A 125 10.49 -7.33 6.90
C ILE A 125 11.32 -8.61 7.09
N PRO A 126 10.81 -9.64 7.80
CA PRO A 126 11.50 -10.92 7.92
C PRO A 126 11.80 -11.53 6.55
N MET A 127 13.08 -11.79 6.30
CA MET A 127 13.55 -12.49 5.10
C MET A 127 13.82 -13.97 5.44
N PRO A 128 13.54 -14.92 4.53
CA PRO A 128 13.06 -14.69 3.17
C PRO A 128 11.53 -14.52 3.11
N VAL A 129 11.07 -13.46 2.43
CA VAL A 129 9.76 -13.51 1.80
C VAL A 129 9.90 -14.42 0.58
N SER A 130 9.01 -15.39 0.36
CA SER A 130 9.09 -16.34 -0.76
C SER A 130 9.04 -15.60 -2.10
N LEU A 131 10.18 -15.18 -2.65
CA LEU A 131 10.32 -14.32 -3.84
C LEU A 131 10.03 -15.01 -5.17
#